data_AF-A0A4Q2URC3-F1
#
_entry.id   AF-A0A4Q2URC3-F1
#
_cell.length_a   1.000
_cell.length_b   1.000
_cell.length_c   1.000
_cell.angle_alpha   90.00
_cell.angle_beta   90.00
_cell.angle_gamma   90.00
#
_symmetry.space_group_name_H-M   'P 1'
#
loop_
_entity.id
_entity.type
_entity.pdbx_description
1 polymer ?
#
loop_
_entity_poly.entity_id
_entity_poly.type
_entity_poly.pdbx_seq_one_letter_code
_entity_poly.pdbx_strand_id
1 'polypeptide(L)'
;MKRYRIYPIMALLALGSLAGCMKKDDPFIDRVAAPVLVVIDNATGDGGGLTAEPVVSQKVTGPVVMGVRIYELDKSGILDNKVGIDSIPVTSLTVRLTTRDGKALGDLKTDGTGKASLTKTWAELGVTAPRAGSSVQLTWSGEYKGQAFSRLSRVQGVN
;
A
#
# COMPACT_ATOMS: atom_id res chain seq x y z
N MET A 1 10.27 -72.02 -28.88
CA MET A 1 9.47 -71.11 -28.05
C MET A 1 10.42 -70.30 -27.16
N LYS A 2 10.62 -69.00 -27.44
CA LYS A 2 11.55 -68.14 -26.69
C LYS A 2 10.84 -67.59 -25.45
N ARG A 3 11.31 -67.97 -24.25
CA ARG A 3 10.86 -67.42 -22.96
C ARG A 3 11.51 -66.04 -22.77
N TYR A 4 10.77 -64.98 -23.04
CA TYR A 4 11.24 -63.62 -22.78
C TYR A 4 11.31 -63.41 -21.26
N ARG A 5 12.53 -63.17 -20.74
CA ARG A 5 12.81 -62.84 -19.35
C ARG A 5 12.10 -61.51 -19.04
N ILE A 6 11.07 -61.57 -18.20
CA ILE A 6 10.18 -60.45 -17.81
C ILE A 6 10.86 -59.51 -16.77
N TYR A 7 12.02 -59.92 -16.25
CA TYR A 7 12.77 -59.23 -15.21
C TYR A 7 13.26 -57.79 -15.52
N PRO A 8 13.65 -57.38 -16.74
CA PRO A 8 14.12 -56.01 -16.96
C PRO A 8 12.97 -54.98 -16.96
N ILE A 9 11.73 -55.41 -17.22
CA ILE A 9 10.56 -54.52 -17.26
C ILE A 9 10.10 -54.17 -15.84
N MET A 10 10.18 -55.12 -14.90
CA MET A 10 9.84 -54.86 -13.50
C MET A 10 10.83 -53.93 -12.79
N ALA A 11 12.13 -53.99 -13.15
CA ALA A 11 13.15 -53.11 -12.60
C ALA A 11 12.98 -51.64 -13.04
N LEU A 12 12.51 -51.41 -14.28
CA LEU A 12 12.25 -50.06 -14.78
C LEU A 12 11.02 -49.42 -14.12
N LEU A 13 10.01 -50.22 -13.77
CA LEU A 13 8.79 -49.74 -13.12
C LEU A 13 9.03 -49.30 -11.67
N ALA A 14 10.00 -49.92 -10.98
CA ALA A 14 10.37 -49.58 -9.60
C ALA A 14 11.20 -48.29 -9.48
N LEU A 15 11.93 -47.88 -10.52
CA LEU A 15 12.69 -46.61 -10.51
C LEU A 15 11.79 -45.38 -10.78
N GLY A 16 10.64 -45.55 -11.42
CA GLY A 16 9.71 -44.45 -11.71
C GLY A 16 8.93 -43.95 -10.48
N SER A 17 8.81 -44.75 -9.43
CA SER A 17 7.99 -44.44 -8.25
C SER A 17 8.64 -43.49 -7.22
N LEU A 18 9.89 -43.07 -7.43
CA LEU A 18 10.60 -42.15 -6.51
C LEU A 18 10.52 -40.66 -6.92
N ALA A 19 9.94 -40.34 -8.08
CA ALA A 19 9.81 -38.94 -8.55
C ALA A 19 8.55 -38.20 -8.03
N GLY A 20 7.77 -38.82 -7.14
CA GLY A 20 6.43 -38.37 -6.78
C GLY A 20 6.29 -37.35 -5.63
N CYS A 21 7.38 -36.92 -4.99
CA CYS A 21 7.32 -35.94 -3.89
C CYS A 21 7.72 -34.54 -4.36
N MET A 22 7.03 -33.99 -5.37
CA MET A 22 7.07 -32.54 -5.54
C MET A 22 6.36 -31.93 -4.33
N LYS A 23 7.09 -31.14 -3.53
CA LYS A 23 6.47 -30.27 -2.52
C LYS A 23 5.36 -29.51 -3.23
N LYS A 24 4.13 -29.70 -2.76
CA LYS A 24 2.99 -28.91 -3.19
C LYS A 24 3.36 -27.45 -2.97
N ASP A 25 3.53 -26.69 -4.04
CA ASP A 25 3.74 -25.24 -3.94
C ASP A 25 2.62 -24.70 -3.07
N ASP A 26 3.00 -24.02 -2.00
CA ASP A 26 2.05 -23.41 -1.09
C ASP A 26 1.24 -22.39 -1.92
N PRO A 27 -0.09 -22.61 -2.11
CA PRO A 27 -0.90 -21.75 -2.97
C PRO A 27 -1.05 -20.33 -2.39
N PHE A 28 -0.55 -20.09 -1.17
CA PHE A 28 -0.49 -18.76 -0.60
C PHE A 28 0.73 -18.02 -1.16
N ILE A 29 0.48 -17.14 -2.14
CA ILE A 29 1.42 -16.09 -2.52
C ILE A 29 1.84 -15.37 -1.24
N ASP A 30 3.15 -15.23 -1.03
CA ASP A 30 3.71 -14.52 0.10
C ASP A 30 3.14 -13.09 0.11
N ARG A 31 2.19 -12.84 1.01
CA ARG A 31 1.56 -11.53 1.13
C ARG A 31 2.56 -10.64 1.85
N VAL A 32 3.34 -9.91 1.07
CA VAL A 32 4.11 -8.76 1.52
C VAL A 32 3.12 -7.70 2.02
N ALA A 33 2.71 -7.83 3.28
CA ALA A 33 1.73 -6.97 3.92
C ALA A 33 2.28 -5.54 3.95
N ALA A 34 1.44 -4.52 3.67
CA ALA A 34 1.88 -3.13 3.74
C ALA A 34 2.54 -2.85 5.11
N PRO A 35 3.76 -2.29 5.13
CA PRO A 35 4.56 -2.17 6.37
C PRO A 35 3.94 -1.20 7.37
N VAL A 36 3.07 -0.30 6.89
CA VAL A 36 2.43 0.75 7.66
C VAL A 36 0.99 0.95 7.19
N LEU A 37 0.14 1.42 8.09
CA LEU A 37 -1.17 1.98 7.76
C LEU A 37 -1.00 3.45 7.35
N VAL A 38 -1.51 3.80 6.17
CA VAL A 38 -1.43 5.15 5.61
C VAL A 38 -2.83 5.75 5.52
N VAL A 39 -3.09 6.77 6.33
CA VAL A 39 -4.38 7.46 6.42
C VAL A 39 -4.27 8.86 5.85
N ILE A 40 -5.06 9.20 4.85
CA ILE A 40 -5.13 10.53 4.25
C ILE A 40 -5.95 11.45 5.16
N ASP A 41 -5.34 12.56 5.56
CA ASP A 41 -5.95 13.50 6.50
C ASP A 41 -7.08 14.29 5.83
N ASN A 42 -8.20 14.47 6.54
CA ASN A 42 -9.42 15.14 6.08
C ASN A 42 -10.06 14.57 4.80
N ALA A 43 -9.74 13.32 4.44
CA ALA A 43 -10.45 12.65 3.37
C ALA A 43 -11.83 12.17 3.82
N THR A 44 -12.79 12.20 2.89
CA THR A 44 -14.14 11.69 3.11
C THR A 44 -14.11 10.17 3.35
N GLY A 45 -14.94 9.68 4.28
CA GLY A 45 -14.91 8.29 4.74
C GLY A 45 -13.92 8.12 5.89
N ASP A 46 -13.14 7.04 5.86
CA ASP A 46 -12.20 6.66 6.92
C ASP A 46 -10.75 7.13 6.65
N GLY A 47 -10.58 8.08 5.73
CA GLY A 47 -9.26 8.54 5.31
C GLY A 47 -8.44 7.49 4.56
N GLY A 48 -9.03 6.36 4.15
CA GLY A 48 -8.32 5.33 3.39
C GLY A 48 -7.94 4.07 4.16
N GLY A 49 -8.54 3.80 5.33
CA GLY A 49 -8.46 2.47 5.94
C GLY A 49 -9.10 1.39 5.06
N LEU A 50 -10.14 1.74 4.29
CA LEU A 50 -11.03 0.81 3.57
C LEU A 50 -11.28 1.22 2.12
N THR A 51 -11.06 2.48 1.76
CA THR A 51 -11.20 2.97 0.37
C THR A 51 -9.86 2.91 -0.37
N ALA A 52 -9.82 2.57 -1.65
CA ALA A 52 -8.56 2.49 -2.39
C ALA A 52 -7.95 3.86 -2.73
N GLU A 53 -8.80 4.87 -2.94
CA GLU A 53 -8.40 6.23 -3.32
C GLU A 53 -9.28 7.25 -2.56
N PRO A 54 -8.97 7.51 -1.28
CA PRO A 54 -9.66 8.52 -0.47
C PRO A 54 -9.59 9.93 -1.09
N VAL A 55 -10.68 10.68 -0.94
CA VAL A 55 -10.86 12.01 -1.57
C VAL A 55 -10.88 13.11 -0.51
N VAL A 56 -10.04 14.13 -0.68
CA VAL A 56 -10.02 15.35 0.14
C VAL A 56 -10.69 16.49 -0.63
N SER A 57 -11.75 17.07 -0.07
CA SER A 57 -12.43 18.21 -0.67
C SER A 57 -11.74 19.53 -0.28
N GLN A 58 -11.41 20.37 -1.26
CA GLN A 58 -10.73 21.65 -1.06
C GLN A 58 -11.45 22.75 -1.84
N LYS A 59 -11.55 23.95 -1.26
CA LYS A 59 -12.17 25.09 -1.97
C LYS A 59 -11.34 25.47 -3.19
N VAL A 60 -12.00 25.70 -4.32
CA VAL A 60 -11.32 26.12 -5.58
C VAL A 60 -10.69 27.50 -5.48
N THR A 61 -11.19 28.34 -4.59
CA THR A 61 -10.66 29.68 -4.28
C THR A 61 -9.56 29.67 -3.21
N GLY A 62 -9.37 28.55 -2.52
CA GLY A 62 -8.44 28.41 -1.41
C GLY A 62 -7.16 27.65 -1.78
N PRO A 63 -6.21 27.57 -0.84
CA PRO A 63 -5.08 26.68 -0.98
C PRO A 63 -5.52 25.21 -0.91
N VAL A 64 -4.73 24.33 -1.50
CA VAL A 64 -4.87 22.89 -1.42
C VAL A 64 -3.99 22.35 -0.30
N VAL A 65 -4.62 21.84 0.76
CA VAL A 65 -3.93 21.18 1.86
C VAL A 65 -4.00 19.67 1.66
N MET A 66 -2.84 19.04 1.55
CA MET A 66 -2.68 17.60 1.41
C MET A 66 -2.00 17.08 2.67
N GLY A 67 -2.54 16.05 3.30
CA GLY A 67 -1.97 15.50 4.54
C GLY A 67 -2.12 13.99 4.62
N VAL A 68 -1.22 13.38 5.37
CA VAL A 68 -1.20 11.94 5.64
C VAL A 68 -0.78 11.70 7.09
N ARG A 69 -1.34 10.67 7.72
CA ARG A 69 -0.88 10.09 8.98
C ARG A 69 -0.43 8.67 8.73
N ILE A 70 0.70 8.29 9.32
CA ILE A 70 1.31 6.98 9.13
C ILE A 70 1.45 6.29 10.49
N TYR A 71 0.97 5.06 10.55
CA TYR A 71 1.00 4.23 11.74
C TYR A 71 1.67 2.88 11.46
N GLU A 72 2.49 2.43 12.38
CA GLU A 72 2.83 1.02 12.51
C GLU A 72 1.68 0.32 13.23
N LEU A 73 1.28 -0.86 12.76
CA LEU A 73 0.26 -1.67 13.41
C LEU A 73 0.93 -2.74 14.27
N ASP A 74 0.82 -2.62 15.59
CA ASP A 74 1.22 -3.69 16.50
C ASP A 74 0.11 -4.74 16.56
N LYS A 75 0.45 -5.94 16.11
CA LYS A 75 -0.47 -7.09 16.02
C LYS A 75 -0.33 -8.04 17.22
N SER A 76 0.51 -7.73 18.21
CA SER A 76 0.77 -8.58 19.38
C SER A 76 -0.51 -9.00 20.12
N GLY A 77 -1.53 -8.13 20.14
CA GLY A 77 -2.82 -8.35 20.78
C GLY A 77 -3.96 -8.79 19.86
N ILE A 78 -3.72 -9.16 18.59
CA ILE A 78 -4.81 -9.38 17.61
C ILE A 78 -5.80 -10.48 18.02
N LEU A 79 -5.38 -11.45 18.84
CA LEU A 79 -6.24 -12.53 19.34
C LEU A 79 -6.82 -12.25 20.74
N ASP A 80 -6.37 -11.17 21.40
CA ASP A 80 -6.91 -10.73 22.67
C ASP A 80 -7.99 -9.68 22.42
N ASN A 81 -9.25 -10.02 22.72
CA ASN A 81 -10.40 -9.15 22.47
C ASN A 81 -10.45 -7.89 23.36
N LYS A 82 -9.55 -7.77 24.35
CA LYS A 82 -9.41 -6.58 25.18
C LYS A 82 -8.29 -5.66 24.71
N VAL A 83 -7.30 -6.19 23.97
CA VAL A 83 -6.14 -5.43 23.47
C VAL A 83 -6.33 -5.06 22.00
N GLY A 84 -6.54 -6.06 21.13
CA GLY A 84 -6.68 -5.85 19.69
C GLY A 84 -5.39 -5.43 18.99
N ILE A 85 -5.53 -4.72 17.86
CA ILE A 85 -4.40 -4.14 17.10
C ILE A 85 -4.19 -2.71 17.58
N ASP A 86 -2.96 -2.37 17.98
CA ASP A 86 -2.58 -1.01 18.33
C ASP A 86 -1.99 -0.26 17.12
N SER A 87 -2.19 1.06 17.08
CA SER A 87 -1.69 1.94 16.00
C SER A 87 -0.66 2.92 16.55
N ILE A 88 0.61 2.67 16.27
CA ILE A 88 1.74 3.44 16.77
C ILE A 88 2.15 4.49 15.73
N PRO A 89 2.12 5.80 16.03
CA PRO A 89 2.53 6.82 15.07
C PRO A 89 3.99 6.66 14.63
N VAL A 90 4.23 6.63 13.32
CA VAL A 90 5.60 6.57 12.78
C VAL A 90 6.14 7.99 12.65
N THR A 91 7.08 8.35 13.52
CA THR A 91 7.70 9.68 13.54
C THR A 91 8.93 9.74 12.63
N SER A 92 9.26 10.94 12.14
CA SER A 92 10.48 11.19 11.36
C SER A 92 10.62 10.36 10.06
N LEU A 93 9.52 9.85 9.51
CA LEU A 93 9.50 9.09 8.26
C LEU A 93 9.47 10.03 7.06
N THR A 94 10.35 9.80 6.09
CA THR A 94 10.33 10.50 4.82
C THR A 94 9.20 9.96 3.94
N VAL A 95 8.34 10.86 3.47
CA VAL A 95 7.21 10.56 2.58
C VAL A 95 7.30 11.45 1.36
N ARG A 96 7.43 10.83 0.19
CA ARG A 96 7.40 11.52 -1.10
C ARG A 96 5.96 11.63 -1.58
N LEU A 97 5.55 12.84 -1.95
CA LEU A 97 4.27 13.13 -2.56
C LEU A 97 4.48 13.51 -4.03
N THR A 98 3.81 12.78 -4.92
CA THR A 98 3.74 13.08 -6.34
C THR A 98 2.29 13.17 -6.80
N THR A 99 2.05 13.81 -7.93
CA THR A 99 0.86 13.50 -8.74
C THR A 99 0.98 12.08 -9.31
N ARG A 100 -0.14 11.50 -9.75
CA ARG A 100 -0.15 10.13 -10.32
C ARG A 100 0.65 9.99 -11.62
N ASP A 101 0.80 11.07 -12.38
CA ASP A 101 1.66 11.11 -13.58
C ASP A 101 3.15 11.25 -13.25
N GLY A 102 3.53 11.32 -11.97
CA GLY A 102 4.91 11.29 -11.51
C GLY A 102 5.54 12.67 -11.24
N LYS A 103 4.83 13.79 -11.45
CA LYS A 103 5.35 15.12 -11.07
C LYS A 103 5.52 15.19 -9.54
N ALA A 104 6.75 15.45 -9.12
CA ALA A 104 7.06 15.62 -7.70
C ALA A 104 6.42 16.89 -7.14
N LEU A 105 5.74 16.77 -6.01
CA LEU A 105 5.14 17.89 -5.28
C LEU A 105 5.96 18.27 -4.05
N GLY A 106 6.63 17.28 -3.43
CA GLY A 106 7.60 17.49 -2.36
C GLY A 106 7.93 16.20 -1.61
N ASP A 107 9.02 16.25 -0.85
CA ASP A 107 9.37 15.26 0.15
C ASP A 107 9.05 15.84 1.53
N LEU A 108 8.32 15.07 2.35
CA LEU A 108 7.81 15.46 3.64
C LEU A 108 8.39 14.55 4.72
N LYS A 109 8.35 15.00 5.97
CA LYS A 109 8.74 14.21 7.12
C LYS A 109 7.61 14.16 8.13
N THR A 110 7.29 12.97 8.65
CA THR A 110 6.26 12.84 9.66
C THR A 110 6.70 13.45 10.99
N ASP A 111 5.76 14.09 11.69
CA ASP A 111 5.96 14.68 13.01
C ASP A 111 5.78 13.65 14.15
N GLY A 112 5.76 14.13 15.40
CA GLY A 112 5.56 13.31 16.59
C GLY A 112 4.20 12.58 16.65
N THR A 113 3.23 12.99 15.84
CA THR A 113 1.91 12.35 15.70
C THR A 113 1.82 11.44 14.47
N GLY A 114 2.94 11.22 13.78
CA GLY A 114 3.00 10.47 12.54
C GLY A 114 2.40 11.22 11.34
N LYS A 115 2.15 12.53 11.46
CA LYS A 115 1.52 13.35 10.42
C LYS A 115 2.55 14.04 9.55
N ALA A 116 2.29 14.08 8.25
CA ALA A 116 2.99 14.91 7.28
C ALA A 116 1.97 15.69 6.44
N SER A 117 2.24 16.96 6.15
CA SER A 117 1.33 17.79 5.35
C SER A 117 2.06 18.76 4.43
N LEU A 118 1.47 19.02 3.27
CA LEU A 118 1.94 19.97 2.28
C LEU A 118 0.79 20.87 1.84
N THR A 119 1.04 22.17 1.81
CA THR A 119 0.10 23.16 1.27
C THR A 119 0.62 23.67 -0.07
N LYS A 120 -0.24 23.66 -1.10
CA LYS A 120 0.06 24.10 -2.46
C LYS A 120 -1.10 24.91 -3.03
N THR A 121 -0.85 25.64 -4.10
CA THR A 121 -1.89 26.22 -4.95
C THR A 121 -2.38 25.20 -5.98
N TRP A 122 -3.60 25.39 -6.50
CA TRP A 122 -4.10 24.60 -7.63
C TRP A 122 -3.18 24.68 -8.86
N ALA A 123 -2.58 25.84 -9.11
CA ALA A 123 -1.64 26.03 -10.22
C ALA A 123 -0.36 25.18 -10.06
N GLU A 124 0.19 25.08 -8.85
CA GLU A 124 1.34 24.20 -8.56
C GLU A 124 1.00 22.72 -8.79
N LEU A 125 -0.27 22.33 -8.60
CA LEU A 125 -0.78 21.00 -8.92
C LEU A 125 -1.10 20.80 -10.41
N GLY A 126 -0.91 21.83 -11.24
CA GLY A 126 -1.17 21.77 -12.69
C GLY A 126 -2.59 22.19 -13.11
N VAL A 127 -3.39 22.72 -12.19
CA VAL A 127 -4.76 23.19 -12.47
C VAL A 127 -4.76 24.73 -12.54
N THR A 128 -4.73 25.28 -13.75
CA THR A 128 -4.65 26.74 -13.98
C THR A 128 -5.98 27.47 -13.82
N ALA A 129 -7.10 26.78 -14.03
CA ALA A 129 -8.45 27.29 -13.86
C ALA A 129 -9.29 26.32 -13.00
N PRO A 130 -9.08 26.30 -11.66
CA PRO A 130 -9.82 25.40 -10.78
C PRO A 130 -11.31 25.76 -10.76
N ARG A 131 -12.15 24.74 -10.88
CA ARG A 131 -13.62 24.82 -10.78
C ARG A 131 -14.14 23.67 -9.94
N ALA A 132 -15.39 23.73 -9.49
CA ALA A 132 -16.00 22.60 -8.80
C ALA A 132 -15.88 21.34 -9.68
N GLY A 133 -15.40 20.25 -9.09
CA GLY A 133 -15.10 19.00 -9.79
C GLY A 133 -13.69 18.91 -10.40
N SER A 134 -12.88 19.98 -10.40
CA SER A 134 -11.44 19.86 -10.68
C SER A 134 -10.82 18.84 -9.73
N SER A 135 -10.00 17.92 -10.23
CA SER A 135 -9.42 16.88 -9.39
C SER A 135 -7.97 16.61 -9.74
N VAL A 136 -7.17 16.30 -8.72
CA VAL A 136 -5.77 15.90 -8.86
C VAL A 136 -5.57 14.58 -8.12
N GLN A 137 -5.07 13.57 -8.84
CA GLN A 137 -4.73 12.27 -8.25
C GLN A 137 -3.28 12.31 -7.75
N LEU A 138 -3.07 11.77 -6.57
CA LEU A 138 -1.83 11.86 -5.81
C LEU A 138 -1.34 10.46 -5.45
N THR A 139 -0.02 10.34 -5.33
CA THR A 139 0.67 9.15 -4.83
C THR A 139 1.56 9.55 -3.68
N TRP A 140 1.35 8.92 -2.53
CA TRP A 140 2.19 9.01 -1.34
C TRP A 140 3.07 7.77 -1.32
N SER A 141 4.37 7.93 -1.14
CA SER A 141 5.31 6.81 -1.14
C SER A 141 6.40 7.00 -0.11
N GLY A 142 6.94 5.91 0.39
CA GLY A 142 8.06 5.91 1.32
C GLY A 142 8.56 4.50 1.57
N GLU A 143 9.49 4.38 2.51
CA GLU A 143 10.05 3.11 2.92
C GLU A 143 10.08 3.06 4.45
N TYR A 144 9.60 1.96 5.03
CA TYR A 144 9.63 1.75 6.47
C TYR A 144 10.19 0.36 6.76
N LYS A 145 11.22 0.31 7.61
CA LYS A 145 11.92 -0.94 8.00
C LYS A 145 12.36 -1.79 6.79
N GLY A 146 12.88 -1.15 5.74
CA GLY A 146 13.36 -1.84 4.53
C GLY A 146 12.26 -2.24 3.54
N GLN A 147 11.02 -1.86 3.80
CA GLN A 147 9.88 -2.20 2.95
C GLN A 147 9.23 -0.94 2.39
N ALA A 148 9.15 -0.87 1.06
CA ALA A 148 8.49 0.23 0.37
C ALA A 148 6.97 0.16 0.55
N PHE A 149 6.33 1.33 0.63
CA PHE A 149 4.87 1.47 0.60
C PHE A 149 4.46 2.56 -0.39
N SER A 150 3.23 2.43 -0.89
CA SER A 150 2.59 3.45 -1.70
C SER A 150 1.10 3.52 -1.40
N ARG A 151 0.54 4.73 -1.48
CA ARG A 151 -0.87 5.01 -1.22
C ARG A 151 -1.40 6.04 -2.21
N LEU A 152 -2.55 5.76 -2.80
CA LEU A 152 -3.23 6.70 -3.68
C LEU A 152 -4.19 7.60 -2.88
N SER A 153 -4.36 8.82 -3.34
CA SER A 153 -5.42 9.72 -2.87
C SER A 153 -5.83 10.68 -3.97
N ARG A 154 -6.89 11.45 -3.72
CA ARG A 154 -7.35 12.49 -4.63
C ARG A 154 -7.67 13.77 -3.87
N VAL A 155 -7.35 14.91 -4.45
CA VAL A 155 -7.93 16.18 -4.04
C VAL A 155 -8.99 16.57 -5.07
N GLN A 156 -10.14 17.04 -4.60
CA GLN A 156 -11.24 17.51 -5.42
C GLN A 156 -11.66 18.94 -5.05
N GLY A 157 -11.83 19.78 -6.05
CA GLY A 157 -12.28 21.15 -5.95
C GLY A 157 -13.78 21.22 -5.66
N VAL A 158 -14.14 21.99 -4.63
CA VAL A 158 -15.51 22.36 -4.27
C VAL A 158 -15.64 23.89 -4.23
N ASN A 159 -16.88 24.39 -4.24
CA ASN A 159 -17.15 25.83 -4.16
C ASN A 159 -16.81 26.42 -2.78
#